data_AF-A0A960T639-F1
#
_entry.id   AF-A0A960T639-F1
#
_cell.length_a   1.000
_cell.length_b   1.000
_cell.length_c   1.000
_cell.angle_alpha   90.00
_cell.angle_beta   90.00
_cell.angle_gamma   90.00
#
_symmetry.space_group_name_H-M   'P 1'
#
loop_
_entity.id
_entity.type
_entity.pdbx_description
1 polymer ?
#
loop_
_entity_poly.entity_id
_entity_poly.type
_entity_poly.pdbx_seq_one_letter_code
_entity_poly.pdbx_strand_id
1 'polypeptide(L)'
;MGEKPGRNDPCPCGSGKKYKKCCYTKDQSKIQTAKIMTEEQSVRHVTDLMRKQVIQQWTNPETFNLPKFGPEVEAEEKNEVSETNGLEQK
;
A
#
# COMPACT_ATOMS: atom_id res chain seq x y z
N MET A 1 -24.42 -0.33 -27.41
CA MET A 1 -23.53 0.48 -26.54
C MET A 1 -24.19 1.85 -26.41
N GLY A 2 -24.63 2.24 -25.21
CA GLY A 2 -25.25 3.55 -25.00
C GLY A 2 -24.20 4.64 -24.91
N GLU A 3 -24.23 5.61 -25.81
CA GLU A 3 -23.37 6.78 -25.76
C GLU A 3 -23.70 7.65 -24.52
N LYS A 4 -22.67 8.28 -23.95
CA LYS A 4 -22.87 9.20 -22.82
C LYS A 4 -23.67 10.41 -23.30
N PRO A 5 -24.73 10.82 -22.60
CA PRO A 5 -25.52 11.97 -23.00
C PRO A 5 -24.65 13.23 -23.04
N GLY A 6 -24.79 14.00 -24.12
CA GLY A 6 -24.16 15.30 -24.26
C GLY A 6 -24.73 16.31 -23.25
N ARG A 7 -23.95 17.34 -22.91
CA ARG A 7 -24.34 18.32 -21.86
C ARG A 7 -25.68 19.02 -22.11
N ASN A 8 -26.06 19.22 -23.36
CA ASN A 8 -27.30 19.92 -23.71
C ASN A 8 -28.49 18.97 -23.94
N ASP A 9 -28.27 17.66 -23.97
CA ASP A 9 -29.32 16.67 -24.24
C ASP A 9 -30.32 16.58 -23.09
N PRO A 10 -31.55 16.10 -23.34
CA PRO A 10 -32.49 15.79 -22.28
C PRO A 10 -31.89 14.80 -21.29
N CYS A 11 -32.07 15.07 -20.00
CA CYS A 11 -31.48 14.23 -18.96
C CYS A 11 -32.17 12.86 -18.91
N PRO A 12 -31.43 11.73 -18.96
CA PRO A 12 -32.02 10.38 -19.03
C PRO A 12 -32.74 9.95 -17.75
N CYS A 13 -32.71 10.76 -16.68
CA CYS A 13 -33.46 10.51 -15.45
C CYS A 13 -34.96 10.85 -15.54
N GLY A 14 -35.46 11.30 -16.70
CA GLY A 14 -36.86 11.62 -16.92
C GLY A 14 -37.32 12.98 -16.37
N SER A 15 -36.38 13.83 -15.92
CA SER A 15 -36.73 15.14 -15.33
C SER A 15 -37.18 16.22 -16.33
N GLY A 16 -37.06 15.96 -17.64
CA GLY A 16 -37.32 16.95 -18.69
C GLY A 16 -36.30 18.10 -18.79
N LYS A 17 -35.30 18.15 -17.90
CA LYS A 17 -34.26 19.19 -17.89
C LYS A 17 -33.07 18.78 -18.77
N LYS A 18 -32.29 19.76 -19.25
CA LYS A 18 -30.99 19.49 -19.92
C LYS A 18 -30.03 18.78 -18.95
N TYR A 19 -29.25 17.81 -19.43
CA TYR A 19 -28.34 16.99 -18.63
C TYR A 19 -27.39 17.84 -17.76
N LYS A 20 -26.79 18.90 -18.33
CA LYS A 20 -25.93 19.86 -17.61
C LYS A 20 -26.60 20.58 -16.43
N LYS A 21 -27.93 20.69 -16.44
CA LYS A 21 -28.73 21.33 -15.37
C LYS A 21 -29.40 20.30 -14.45
N CYS A 22 -29.09 19.02 -14.61
CA CYS A 22 -29.68 17.93 -13.83
C CYS A 22 -28.60 16.96 -13.32
N CYS A 23 -28.45 15.78 -13.91
CA CYS A 23 -27.55 14.75 -13.39
C CYS A 23 -26.06 15.00 -13.64
N TYR A 24 -25.68 15.94 -14.52
CA TYR A 24 -24.28 16.16 -14.88
C TYR A 24 -23.37 16.36 -13.66
N THR A 25 -23.75 17.20 -12.70
CA THR A 25 -22.93 17.43 -11.49
C THR A 25 -22.80 16.17 -10.63
N LYS A 26 -23.89 15.40 -10.51
CA LYS A 26 -23.90 14.13 -9.75
C LYS A 26 -23.06 13.06 -10.43
N ASP A 27 -23.01 13.04 -11.75
CA ASP A 27 -22.19 12.08 -12.48
C ASP A 27 -20.72 12.50 -12.51
N GLN A 28 -20.42 13.81 -12.53
CA GLN A 28 -19.06 14.32 -12.35
C GLN A 28 -18.50 13.96 -10.97
N SER A 29 -19.29 14.11 -9.90
CA SER A 29 -18.84 13.74 -8.56
C SER A 29 -18.59 12.23 -8.43
N LYS A 30 -19.43 11.38 -9.04
CA LYS A 30 -19.19 9.93 -9.11
C LYS A 30 -17.91 9.57 -9.87
N ILE A 31 -17.60 10.28 -10.95
CA ILE A 31 -16.35 10.06 -11.70
C ILE A 31 -15.15 10.48 -10.87
N GLN A 32 -15.25 11.57 -10.10
CA GLN A 32 -14.19 11.99 -9.18
C GLN A 32 -13.99 10.98 -8.05
N THR A 33 -15.06 10.52 -7.41
CA THR A 33 -14.95 9.50 -6.37
C THR A 33 -14.44 8.18 -6.93
N ALA A 34 -14.89 7.76 -8.12
CA ALA A 34 -14.38 6.55 -8.78
C ALA A 34 -12.89 6.64 -9.16
N LYS A 35 -12.36 7.84 -9.43
CA LYS A 35 -10.91 8.05 -9.65
C LYS A 35 -10.11 7.98 -8.35
N ILE A 36 -10.72 8.31 -7.22
CA ILE A 36 -10.12 8.23 -5.89
C ILE A 36 -10.25 6.80 -5.34
N MET A 37 -11.26 6.05 -5.78
CA MET A 37 -11.42 4.62 -5.52
C MET A 37 -10.44 3.79 -6.37
N THR A 38 -9.18 3.84 -5.97
CA THR A 38 -8.72 2.78 -5.09
C THR A 38 -7.87 3.41 -3.99
N GLU A 39 -8.55 3.86 -2.94
CA GLU A 39 -7.95 4.46 -1.75
C GLU A 39 -6.95 3.50 -1.08
N GLU A 40 -7.17 2.20 -1.24
CA GLU A 40 -6.21 1.16 -0.84
C GLU A 40 -4.96 1.12 -1.74
N GLN A 41 -5.07 1.36 -3.05
CA GLN A 41 -3.91 1.39 -3.94
C GLN A 41 -3.10 2.68 -3.74
N SER A 42 -3.73 3.81 -3.41
CA SER A 42 -2.98 5.04 -3.10
C SER A 42 -2.22 4.90 -1.77
N VAL A 43 -2.83 4.32 -0.73
CA VAL A 43 -2.15 4.05 0.56
C VAL A 43 -1.07 2.97 0.41
N ARG A 44 -1.33 1.86 -0.30
CA ARG A 44 -0.31 0.84 -0.63
C ARG A 44 0.84 1.46 -1.42
N HIS A 45 0.57 2.34 -2.38
CA HIS A 45 1.59 3.02 -3.16
C HIS A 45 2.46 3.95 -2.30
N VAL A 46 1.85 4.79 -1.45
CA VAL A 46 2.59 5.69 -0.57
C VAL A 46 3.41 4.91 0.47
N THR A 47 2.85 3.85 1.06
CA THR A 47 3.57 3.01 2.03
C THR A 47 4.69 2.19 1.38
N ASP A 48 4.51 1.69 0.15
CA ASP A 48 5.56 1.03 -0.63
C ASP A 48 6.68 1.99 -1.06
N LEU A 49 6.35 3.23 -1.44
CA LEU A 49 7.34 4.25 -1.74
C LEU A 49 8.18 4.59 -0.51
N MET A 50 7.54 4.77 0.65
CA MET A 50 8.23 5.01 1.92
C MET A 50 9.12 3.82 2.31
N ARG A 51 8.63 2.58 2.15
CA ARG A 51 9.41 1.36 2.40
C ARG A 51 10.64 1.26 1.50
N LYS A 52 10.51 1.56 0.21
CA LYS A 52 11.64 1.56 -0.75
C LYS A 52 12.66 2.64 -0.43
N GLN A 53 12.21 3.84 -0.06
CA GLN A 53 13.11 4.94 0.33
C GLN A 53 13.95 4.57 1.55
N VAL A 54 13.33 3.96 2.58
CA VAL A 54 14.03 3.53 3.78
C VAL A 54 15.01 2.38 3.46
N ILE A 55 14.58 1.37 2.69
CA ILE A 55 15.48 0.26 2.30
C ILE A 55 16.70 0.77 1.54
N GLN A 56 16.52 1.68 0.58
CA GLN A 56 17.62 2.28 -0.19
C GLN A 56 18.67 2.98 0.69
N GLN A 57 18.25 3.64 1.77
CA GLN A 57 19.16 4.29 2.72
C GLN A 57 19.92 3.28 3.59
N TRP A 58 19.30 2.16 3.96
CA TRP A 58 19.92 1.12 4.81
C TRP A 58 20.82 0.16 4.03
N THR A 59 20.67 0.08 2.72
CA THR A 59 21.55 -0.73 1.84
C THR A 59 22.69 0.08 1.23
N ASN A 60 22.76 1.39 1.48
CA ASN A 60 23.84 2.23 0.96
C ASN A 60 25.07 2.14 1.88
N PRO A 61 26.16 1.51 1.43
CA PRO A 61 27.38 1.32 2.24
C PRO A 61 28.12 2.63 2.54
N GLU A 62 27.85 3.73 1.82
CA GLU A 62 28.46 5.04 2.11
C GLU A 62 27.79 5.77 3.29
N THR A 63 26.54 5.44 3.64
CA THR A 63 25.82 6.05 4.76
C THR A 63 25.76 5.17 6.00
N PHE A 64 26.22 3.92 5.92
CA PHE A 64 26.28 2.99 7.05
C PHE A 64 27.52 3.28 7.91
N ASN A 65 27.49 4.38 8.66
CA ASN A 65 28.43 4.65 9.75
C ASN A 65 28.04 3.77 10.95
N LEU A 66 28.39 2.50 10.83
CA LEU A 66 28.26 1.50 11.87
C LEU A 66 29.31 1.82 12.95
N PRO A 67 28.91 2.27 14.16
CA PRO A 67 29.88 2.55 15.21
C PRO A 67 30.63 1.27 15.53
N LYS A 68 31.97 1.32 15.43
CA LYS A 68 32.86 0.20 15.76
C LYS A 68 32.80 -0.07 17.26
N PHE A 69 31.78 -0.78 17.71
CA PHE A 69 31.72 -1.32 19.06
C PHE A 69 32.48 -2.66 19.08
N GLY A 70 33.80 -2.58 19.28
CA GLY A 70 34.53 -3.62 20.02
C GLY A 70 34.39 -3.34 21.51
N PRO A 71 34.43 -4.36 22.38
CA PRO A 71 35.63 -5.17 22.53
C PRO A 71 35.45 -6.64 22.18
N GLU A 72 36.56 -7.22 21.75
CA GLU A 72 36.80 -8.65 21.49
C GLU A 72 36.36 -9.50 22.70
N VAL A 73 35.35 -10.35 22.51
CA VAL A 73 35.01 -11.41 23.47
C VAL A 73 35.33 -12.74 22.79
N GLU A 74 36.34 -13.41 23.33
CA GLU A 74 36.82 -14.72 22.89
C GLU A 74 35.67 -15.74 22.93
N ALA A 75 35.56 -16.52 21.85
CA ALA A 75 34.60 -17.59 21.73
C ALA A 75 34.92 -18.71 22.74
N GLU A 76 34.14 -18.82 23.82
CA GLU A 76 34.01 -20.08 24.56
C GLU A 76 32.91 -20.92 23.92
N GLU A 77 33.33 -21.77 22.98
CA GLU A 77 32.56 -22.91 22.50
C GLU A 77 32.36 -23.90 23.67
N LYS A 78 31.15 -23.95 24.25
CA LYS A 78 30.71 -25.05 25.12
C LYS A 78 29.47 -25.69 24.52
N ASN A 79 29.76 -26.65 23.64
CA ASN A 79 28.87 -27.66 23.13
C ASN A 79 28.51 -28.63 24.27
N GLU A 80 27.29 -28.54 24.82
CA GLU A 80 26.70 -29.65 25.58
C GLU A 80 25.16 -29.60 25.47
N VAL A 81 24.61 -30.09 24.36
CA VAL A 81 23.21 -30.51 24.29
C VAL A 81 23.18 -31.99 24.66
N SER A 82 22.94 -32.25 25.95
CA SER A 82 22.65 -33.59 26.45
C SER A 82 21.20 -33.95 26.17
N GLU A 83 21.05 -35.16 25.65
CA GLU A 83 19.82 -35.82 25.25
C GLU A 83 18.89 -36.05 26.44
N THR A 84 17.61 -35.69 26.32
CA THR A 84 16.52 -36.58 26.75
C THR A 84 15.31 -36.37 25.85
N ASN A 85 15.16 -37.25 24.86
CA ASN A 85 13.91 -37.43 24.13
C ASN A 85 12.87 -38.05 25.08
N GLY A 86 11.95 -37.22 25.58
CA GLY A 86 10.73 -37.68 26.25
C GLY A 86 9.69 -38.15 25.23
N LEU A 87 9.74 -39.43 24.87
CA LEU A 87 8.67 -40.15 24.17
C LEU A 87 8.25 -41.34 25.03
N GLU A 88 7.31 -41.10 25.94
CA GLU A 88 6.42 -42.15 26.44
C GLU A 88 4.99 -41.77 26.05
N GLN A 89 4.53 -42.34 24.94
CA GLN A 89 3.12 -42.54 24.65
C GLN A 89 2.87 -44.05 24.71
N LYS A 90 2.19 -44.51 25.76
CA LYS A 90 1.42 -45.74 25.75
C LYS A 90 0.32 -45.71 26.79
#